data_AF-A0A1V1TK83-F1
#
_entry.id   AF-A0A1V1TK83-F1
#
_cell.length_a   1.000
_cell.length_b   1.000
_cell.length_c   1.000
_cell.angle_alpha   90.00
_cell.angle_beta   90.00
_cell.angle_gamma   90.00
#
_symmetry.space_group_name_H-M   'P 1'
#
loop_
_entity.id
_entity.type
_entity.pdbx_description
1 polymer ?
#
loop_
_entity_poly.entity_id
_entity_poly.type
_entity_poly.pdbx_seq_one_letter_code
_entity_poly.pdbx_strand_id
1 'polypeptide(L)'
;MASSLDVKSTKAETPALRTLDAKPSRTRISKTLLVILTLLFLVFARFYLYRTPTSHFPPPDWDDDSDWPEEPVEPFEPLKRYSLHYGKVACWQHGGVWIKKLTPVEMSSLAIDRFQDTARAPEQADEDAFCARLRMYGARFWQLPPKWPYPVTWCETIDGCVKPARDMSLDVGFPASGGVWTLNTSQRWDGLYPQSLGLQNTLTMDERCEVIKDLGGRFCEDIQACPEMAPLLEPFEGVPGLDDDDQAEGLA
;
A
#
# COMPACT_ATOMS: atom_id res chain seq x y z
N MET A 1 -65.12 12.80 -10.72
CA MET A 1 -64.27 13.66 -11.56
C MET A 1 -63.04 12.86 -11.90
N ALA A 2 -62.90 12.52 -13.18
CA ALA A 2 -61.84 11.68 -13.73
C ALA A 2 -60.56 12.50 -13.95
N SER A 3 -59.39 11.87 -13.78
CA SER A 3 -58.21 12.20 -14.59
C SER A 3 -57.25 11.02 -14.58
N SER A 4 -57.27 10.27 -15.69
CA SER A 4 -56.29 9.26 -16.09
C SER A 4 -55.15 9.95 -16.84
N LEU A 5 -53.90 9.69 -16.46
CA LEU A 5 -52.74 10.07 -17.25
C LEU A 5 -52.18 8.84 -17.95
N ASP A 6 -52.37 8.82 -19.27
CA ASP A 6 -51.80 7.88 -20.22
C ASP A 6 -50.27 8.02 -20.29
N VAL A 7 -49.55 6.93 -20.04
CA VAL A 7 -48.11 6.80 -20.31
C VAL A 7 -47.93 6.24 -21.72
N LYS A 8 -47.42 7.11 -22.60
CA LYS A 8 -47.15 6.83 -24.00
C LYS A 8 -45.87 6.01 -24.15
N SER A 9 -46.02 4.77 -24.60
CA SER A 9 -44.93 3.82 -24.91
C SER A 9 -44.31 4.15 -26.28
N THR A 10 -43.03 4.54 -26.28
CA THR A 10 -42.22 4.76 -27.49
C THR A 10 -41.45 3.49 -27.85
N LYS A 11 -41.93 2.84 -28.92
CA LYS A 11 -41.32 1.70 -29.60
C LYS A 11 -40.08 2.17 -30.36
N ALA A 12 -38.90 1.71 -29.93
CA ALA A 12 -37.64 1.93 -30.64
C ALA A 12 -37.50 0.92 -31.79
N GLU A 13 -37.37 1.45 -33.00
CA GLU A 13 -37.25 0.70 -34.26
C GLU A 13 -35.75 0.52 -34.57
N THR A 14 -35.31 -0.73 -34.73
CA THR A 14 -33.91 -1.11 -35.00
C THR A 14 -33.63 -0.99 -36.51
N PRO A 15 -32.62 -0.21 -36.97
CA PRO A 15 -32.29 -0.16 -38.38
C PRO A 15 -31.46 -1.37 -38.83
N ALA A 16 -31.81 -1.86 -40.02
CA ALA A 16 -31.27 -3.05 -40.66
C ALA A 16 -29.75 -3.01 -40.94
N LEU A 17 -29.12 -4.16 -40.71
CA LEU A 17 -27.72 -4.45 -40.98
C LEU A 17 -27.49 -4.52 -42.52
N ARG A 18 -26.69 -3.60 -43.06
CA ARG A 18 -26.22 -3.65 -44.46
C ARG A 18 -25.07 -4.66 -44.59
N THR A 19 -25.30 -5.75 -45.30
CA THR A 19 -24.25 -6.68 -45.75
C THR A 19 -23.46 -6.03 -46.88
N LEU A 20 -22.17 -5.77 -46.66
CA LEU A 20 -21.23 -5.36 -47.71
C LEU A 20 -20.54 -6.61 -48.27
N ASP A 21 -20.93 -7.01 -49.48
CA ASP A 21 -20.22 -7.97 -50.31
C ASP A 21 -18.84 -7.41 -50.70
N ALA A 22 -17.79 -7.90 -50.04
CA ALA A 22 -16.41 -7.56 -50.36
C ALA A 22 -15.86 -8.55 -51.42
N LYS A 23 -15.82 -8.09 -52.67
CA LYS A 23 -15.13 -8.77 -53.77
C LYS A 23 -13.60 -8.67 -53.58
N PRO A 24 -12.84 -9.78 -53.53
CA PRO A 24 -11.39 -9.71 -53.33
C PRO A 24 -10.70 -9.17 -54.59
N SER A 25 -10.16 -7.95 -54.52
CA SER A 25 -9.31 -7.38 -55.56
C SER A 25 -7.89 -7.93 -55.41
N ARG A 26 -7.45 -8.68 -56.42
CA ARG A 26 -6.12 -9.27 -56.49
C ARG A 26 -5.13 -8.15 -56.84
N THR A 27 -4.51 -7.54 -55.84
CA THR A 27 -3.52 -6.47 -56.02
C THR A 27 -2.25 -7.03 -56.67
N ARG A 28 -2.12 -6.76 -57.97
CA ARG A 28 -0.92 -7.08 -58.75
C ARG A 28 0.15 -6.05 -58.38
N ILE A 29 0.94 -6.35 -57.35
CA ILE A 29 2.07 -5.49 -56.94
C ILE A 29 3.01 -5.36 -58.13
N SER A 30 3.15 -4.14 -58.64
CA SER A 30 4.00 -3.84 -59.78
C SER A 30 5.45 -4.19 -59.46
N LYS A 31 6.15 -4.86 -60.38
CA LYS A 31 7.56 -5.26 -60.23
C LYS A 31 8.46 -4.07 -59.86
N THR A 32 8.13 -2.86 -60.32
CA THR A 32 8.83 -1.63 -59.96
C THR A 32 8.73 -1.29 -58.47
N LEU A 33 7.59 -1.54 -57.82
CA LEU A 33 7.39 -1.24 -56.41
C LEU A 33 8.15 -2.23 -55.51
N LEU A 34 8.26 -3.49 -55.94
CA LEU A 34 9.07 -4.50 -55.26
C LEU A 34 10.57 -4.14 -55.30
N VAL A 35 11.06 -3.64 -56.44
CA VAL A 35 12.48 -3.22 -56.60
C VAL A 35 12.81 -2.00 -55.73
N ILE A 36 11.90 -1.04 -55.61
CA ILE A 36 12.11 0.13 -54.75
C ILE A 36 12.17 -0.29 -53.27
N LEU A 37 11.26 -1.16 -52.84
CA LEU A 37 11.24 -1.65 -51.46
C LEU A 37 12.50 -2.45 -51.10
N THR A 38 13.02 -3.28 -52.01
CA THR A 38 14.26 -4.01 -51.75
C THR A 38 15.47 -3.10 -51.68
N LEU A 39 15.56 -2.07 -52.53
CA LEU A 39 16.65 -1.08 -52.45
C LEU A 39 16.60 -0.27 -51.14
N LEU A 40 15.42 0.14 -50.70
CA LEU A 40 15.25 0.83 -49.41
C LEU A 40 15.65 -0.06 -48.24
N PHE A 41 15.29 -1.34 -48.27
CA PHE A 41 15.68 -2.29 -47.22
C PHE A 41 17.20 -2.50 -47.16
N LEU A 42 17.89 -2.54 -48.31
CA LEU A 42 19.35 -2.65 -48.35
C LEU A 42 20.07 -1.41 -47.81
N VAL A 43 19.53 -0.20 -48.07
CA VAL A 43 20.06 1.05 -47.49
C VAL A 43 19.85 1.06 -45.98
N PHE A 44 18.67 0.65 -45.51
CA PHE A 44 18.38 0.53 -44.08
C PHE A 44 19.28 -0.51 -43.40
N ALA A 45 19.43 -1.71 -43.98
CA ALA A 45 20.30 -2.75 -43.46
C ALA A 45 21.77 -2.29 -43.40
N ARG A 46 22.27 -1.55 -44.40
CA ARG A 46 23.62 -0.96 -44.34
C ARG A 46 23.75 0.08 -43.22
N PHE A 47 22.74 0.91 -42.99
CA PHE A 47 22.76 1.89 -41.90
C PHE A 47 22.82 1.22 -40.53
N TYR A 48 22.10 0.12 -40.33
CA TYR A 48 22.13 -0.63 -39.06
C TYR A 48 23.40 -1.47 -38.90
N LEU A 49 23.94 -2.05 -39.98
CA LEU A 49 25.16 -2.87 -39.91
C LEU A 49 26.45 -2.04 -39.78
N TYR A 50 26.46 -0.78 -40.20
CA TYR A 50 27.62 0.11 -40.05
C TYR A 50 27.57 1.02 -38.82
N ARG A 51 26.49 0.97 -38.02
CA ARG A 51 26.36 1.75 -36.79
C ARG A 51 26.66 0.92 -35.55
N THR A 52 27.82 0.29 -35.53
CA THR A 52 28.48 -0.07 -34.26
C THR A 52 29.82 0.66 -34.21
N PRO A 53 29.87 1.87 -33.62
CA PRO A 53 31.15 2.37 -33.16
C PRO A 53 31.56 1.46 -32.00
N THR A 54 32.57 0.61 -32.23
CA THR A 54 33.31 -0.05 -31.16
C THR A 54 34.08 1.03 -30.41
N SER A 55 33.36 1.76 -29.57
CA SER A 55 33.96 2.64 -28.58
C SER A 55 34.63 1.73 -27.55
N HIS A 56 35.94 1.55 -27.72
CA HIS A 56 36.79 0.90 -26.74
C HIS A 56 36.98 1.87 -25.57
N PHE A 57 35.92 2.08 -24.79
CA PHE A 57 36.13 2.48 -23.42
C PHE A 57 36.45 1.19 -22.65
N PRO A 58 37.59 1.12 -21.94
CA PRO A 58 37.77 0.07 -20.96
C PRO A 58 36.56 0.14 -19.99
N PRO A 59 36.01 -1.02 -19.57
CA PRO A 59 35.02 -1.01 -18.51
C PRO A 59 35.62 -0.26 -17.30
N PRO A 60 34.84 0.58 -16.61
CA PRO A 60 35.29 1.12 -15.33
C PRO A 60 35.75 -0.06 -14.47
N ASP A 61 36.92 0.10 -13.88
CA ASP A 61 37.46 -0.84 -12.90
C ASP A 61 36.57 -0.70 -11.64
N TRP A 62 35.58 -1.58 -11.51
CA TRP A 62 34.62 -1.57 -10.41
C TRP A 62 35.14 -2.31 -9.16
N ASP A 63 36.42 -2.71 -9.13
CA ASP A 63 37.02 -3.45 -8.02
C ASP A 63 37.67 -2.53 -6.95
N ASP A 64 37.47 -1.20 -7.03
CA ASP A 64 37.88 -0.26 -5.97
C ASP A 64 36.74 -0.02 -4.96
N ASP A 65 36.38 -1.08 -4.24
CA ASP A 65 35.42 -1.05 -3.11
C ASP A 65 36.04 -0.45 -1.82
N SER A 66 37.21 0.19 -1.91
CA SER A 66 38.05 0.52 -0.74
C SER A 66 38.25 2.02 -0.55
N ASP A 67 37.19 2.77 -0.20
CA ASP A 67 37.24 3.97 0.67
C ASP A 67 35.97 4.84 0.67
N TRP A 68 34.80 4.33 0.27
CA TRP A 68 33.58 5.10 0.56
C TRP A 68 33.41 5.12 2.07
N PRO A 69 33.45 6.30 2.73
CA PRO A 69 33.16 6.37 4.14
C PRO A 69 31.78 5.72 4.33
N GLU A 70 31.65 4.82 5.31
CA GLU A 70 30.34 4.32 5.71
C GLU A 70 29.53 5.53 6.18
N GLU A 71 28.80 6.14 5.25
CA GLU A 71 27.94 7.27 5.56
C GLU A 71 26.96 6.77 6.62
N PRO A 72 26.80 7.49 7.74
CA PRO A 72 25.88 7.08 8.79
C PRO A 72 24.50 6.92 8.15
N VAL A 73 23.95 5.71 8.24
CA VAL A 73 22.64 5.38 7.66
C VAL A 73 21.65 6.44 8.11
N GLU A 74 21.12 7.20 7.14
CA GLU A 74 20.19 8.28 7.44
C GLU A 74 18.98 7.70 8.21
N PRO A 75 18.45 8.43 9.20
CA PRO A 75 17.27 8.00 9.93
C PRO A 75 16.11 7.79 8.94
N PHE A 76 15.52 6.60 8.92
CA PHE A 76 14.37 6.28 8.07
C PHE A 76 13.04 6.58 8.78
N GLU A 77 12.00 6.87 8.01
CA GLU A 77 10.67 7.08 8.58
C GLU A 77 10.05 5.76 9.10
N PRO A 78 9.27 5.82 10.20
CA PRO A 78 8.85 7.02 10.92
C PRO A 78 9.91 7.57 11.90
N LEU A 79 10.03 8.90 11.96
CA LEU A 79 10.82 9.62 12.99
C LEU A 79 9.96 10.30 14.05
N LYS A 80 8.67 10.51 13.75
CA LYS A 80 7.67 11.19 14.58
C LYS A 80 6.43 10.32 14.70
N ARG A 81 5.63 10.53 15.77
CA ARG A 81 4.35 9.83 15.95
C ARG A 81 3.43 10.04 14.75
N TYR A 82 3.39 11.26 14.22
CA TYR A 82 2.74 11.56 12.96
C TYR A 82 3.54 12.64 12.24
N SER A 83 3.73 12.45 10.93
CA SER A 83 4.39 13.38 10.03
C SER A 83 3.48 13.58 8.82
N LEU A 84 3.23 14.83 8.45
CA LEU A 84 2.46 15.15 7.24
C LEU A 84 3.14 14.61 5.97
N HIS A 85 4.47 14.55 5.99
CA HIS A 85 5.26 14.02 4.89
C HIS A 85 5.09 12.51 4.76
N TYR A 86 5.18 11.78 5.87
CA TYR A 86 5.06 10.33 5.89
C TYR A 86 3.59 9.85 5.76
N GLY A 87 2.63 10.60 6.30
CA GLY A 87 1.20 10.35 6.17
C GLY A 87 0.69 9.12 6.93
N LYS A 88 1.48 8.57 7.86
CA LYS A 88 1.11 7.44 8.72
C LYS A 88 1.44 7.75 10.16
N VAL A 89 0.78 7.02 11.06
CA VAL A 89 0.96 7.15 12.50
C VAL A 89 1.81 6.01 13.00
N ALA A 90 2.75 6.34 13.88
CA ALA A 90 3.71 5.43 14.46
C ALA A 90 3.75 5.53 15.98
N CYS A 91 4.15 4.45 16.63
CA CYS A 91 4.52 4.46 18.04
C CYS A 91 5.60 3.42 18.35
N TRP A 92 6.41 3.64 19.38
CA TRP A 92 7.60 2.80 19.64
C TRP A 92 7.46 1.97 20.91
N GLN A 93 7.63 0.66 20.75
CA GLN A 93 7.48 -0.32 21.83
C GLN A 93 8.43 -1.49 21.62
N HIS A 94 9.06 -2.00 22.69
CA HIS A 94 9.91 -3.21 22.70
C HIS A 94 10.94 -3.28 21.56
N GLY A 95 11.72 -2.21 21.38
CA GLY A 95 12.77 -2.17 20.36
C GLY A 95 12.25 -2.16 18.92
N GLY A 96 10.97 -1.87 18.71
CA GLY A 96 10.39 -1.74 17.38
C GLY A 96 9.36 -0.63 17.29
N VAL A 97 8.60 -0.65 16.19
CA VAL A 97 7.64 0.39 15.85
C VAL A 97 6.34 -0.21 15.32
N TRP A 98 5.21 0.25 15.87
CA TRP A 98 3.89 -0.01 15.32
C TRP A 98 3.51 1.10 14.34
N ILE A 99 3.02 0.74 13.15
CA ILE A 99 2.66 1.70 12.11
C ILE A 99 1.26 1.38 11.57
N LYS A 100 0.44 2.42 11.40
CA LYS A 100 -0.87 2.35 10.72
C LYS A 100 -1.11 3.62 9.91
N LYS A 101 -1.65 3.45 8.71
CA LYS A 101 -2.29 4.54 7.98
C LYS A 101 -3.70 4.73 8.50
N LEU A 102 -3.94 5.83 9.21
CA LEU A 102 -5.24 6.15 9.78
C LEU A 102 -6.06 7.04 8.85
N THR A 103 -7.38 6.89 8.89
CA THR A 103 -8.32 7.83 8.28
C THR A 103 -8.52 9.05 9.18
N PRO A 104 -9.07 10.17 8.67
CA PRO A 104 -9.35 11.34 9.48
C PRO A 104 -10.21 11.05 10.72
N VAL A 105 -11.16 10.11 10.60
CA VAL A 105 -12.02 9.67 11.71
C VAL A 105 -11.22 8.94 12.79
N GLU A 106 -10.33 8.04 12.37
CA GLU A 106 -9.48 7.28 13.31
C GLU A 106 -8.46 8.19 14.01
N MET A 107 -7.85 9.12 13.26
CA MET A 107 -6.96 10.14 13.82
C MET A 107 -7.68 10.98 14.88
N SER A 108 -8.92 11.39 14.61
CA SER A 108 -9.76 12.14 15.56
C SER A 108 -10.02 11.32 16.84
N SER A 109 -10.36 10.03 16.71
CA SER A 109 -10.57 9.16 17.88
C SER A 109 -9.30 8.90 18.71
N LEU A 110 -8.12 8.97 18.08
CA LEU A 110 -6.83 8.84 18.75
C LEU A 110 -6.23 10.18 19.21
N ALA A 111 -6.98 11.28 19.05
CA ALA A 111 -6.56 12.65 19.36
C ALA A 111 -5.25 13.06 18.68
N ILE A 112 -5.09 12.67 17.40
CA ILE A 112 -3.93 13.03 16.57
C ILE A 112 -4.29 14.25 15.71
N ASP A 113 -3.42 15.25 15.70
CA ASP A 113 -3.58 16.42 14.83
C ASP A 113 -3.37 15.99 13.38
N ARG A 114 -4.34 16.29 12.52
CA ARG A 114 -4.34 15.92 11.10
C ARG A 114 -3.56 16.91 10.24
N PHE A 115 -3.31 18.11 10.76
CA PHE A 115 -2.79 19.26 10.04
C PHE A 115 -1.40 19.66 10.49
N GLN A 116 -0.85 19.03 11.53
CA GLN A 116 0.48 19.29 12.07
C GLN A 116 1.18 17.99 12.44
N ASP A 117 2.52 18.01 12.37
CA ASP A 117 3.32 16.89 12.86
C ASP A 117 3.13 16.71 14.36
N THR A 118 3.07 15.45 14.80
CA THR A 118 2.98 15.09 16.22
C THR A 118 4.25 14.36 16.63
N ALA A 119 4.94 14.87 17.66
CA ALA A 119 6.13 14.22 18.22
C ALA A 119 5.78 12.95 19.00
N ARG A 120 6.78 12.07 19.15
CA ARG A 120 6.73 10.91 20.07
C ARG A 120 6.55 11.39 21.52
N ALA A 121 5.91 10.58 22.37
CA ALA A 121 5.92 10.87 23.81
C ALA A 121 7.34 10.73 24.38
N PRO A 122 7.76 11.61 25.28
CA PRO A 122 9.07 11.50 25.94
C PRO A 122 9.09 10.35 26.96
N GLU A 123 7.96 10.05 27.58
CA GLU A 123 7.82 9.00 28.58
C GLU A 123 7.39 7.68 27.93
N GLN A 124 8.09 6.59 28.24
CA GLN A 124 7.81 5.28 27.65
C GLN A 124 6.42 4.75 28.04
N ALA A 125 5.96 5.02 29.26
CA ALA A 125 4.63 4.59 29.72
C ALA A 125 3.48 5.22 28.90
N ASP A 126 3.61 6.51 28.55
CA ASP A 126 2.65 7.21 27.70
C ASP A 126 2.69 6.68 26.26
N GLU A 127 3.87 6.34 25.78
CA GLU A 127 4.07 5.74 24.46
C GLU A 127 3.47 4.34 24.39
N ASP A 128 3.69 3.50 25.40
CA ASP A 128 3.12 2.16 25.51
C ASP A 128 1.59 2.21 25.55
N ALA A 129 1.04 3.15 26.32
CA ALA A 129 -0.40 3.36 26.40
C ALA A 129 -0.98 3.82 25.05
N PHE A 130 -0.27 4.67 24.31
CA PHE A 130 -0.65 5.05 22.95
C PHE A 130 -0.53 3.87 21.99
N CYS A 131 0.52 3.05 22.08
CA CYS A 131 0.67 1.84 21.28
C CYS A 131 -0.45 0.84 21.51
N ALA A 132 -0.88 0.63 22.76
CA ALA A 132 -2.05 -0.19 23.05
C ALA A 132 -3.30 0.30 22.29
N ARG A 133 -3.52 1.62 22.24
CA ARG A 133 -4.65 2.19 21.47
C ARG A 133 -4.46 2.06 19.97
N LEU A 134 -3.27 2.35 19.45
CA LEU A 134 -2.98 2.26 18.02
C LEU A 134 -3.11 0.82 17.50
N ARG A 135 -2.67 -0.17 18.30
CA ARG A 135 -2.83 -1.60 18.00
C ARG A 135 -4.29 -1.98 17.81
N MET A 136 -5.21 -1.46 18.63
CA MET A 136 -6.65 -1.73 18.46
C MET A 136 -7.18 -1.32 17.08
N TYR A 137 -6.53 -0.39 16.37
CA TYR A 137 -6.87 -0.01 14.99
C TYR A 137 -6.19 -0.87 13.91
N GLY A 138 -5.65 -2.03 14.29
CA GLY A 138 -4.99 -2.97 13.38
C GLY A 138 -3.63 -2.47 12.90
N ALA A 139 -2.88 -1.78 13.76
CA ALA A 139 -1.52 -1.39 13.46
C ALA A 139 -0.60 -2.60 13.32
N ARG A 140 0.45 -2.46 12.52
CA ARG A 140 1.41 -3.53 12.20
C ARG A 140 2.75 -3.24 12.85
N PHE A 141 3.52 -4.26 13.21
CA PHE A 141 4.78 -4.09 13.92
C PHE A 141 6.00 -4.36 13.03
N TRP A 142 7.00 -3.50 13.10
CA TRP A 142 8.32 -3.69 12.54
C TRP A 142 9.38 -3.70 13.63
N GLN A 143 10.27 -4.69 13.58
CA GLN A 143 11.42 -4.76 14.47
C GLN A 143 12.48 -3.74 14.04
N LEU A 144 13.11 -3.08 15.02
CA LEU A 144 14.28 -2.23 14.79
C LEU A 144 15.54 -2.86 15.41
N PRO A 145 16.73 -2.67 14.81
CA PRO A 145 16.90 -2.17 13.44
C PRO A 145 16.30 -3.16 12.41
N PRO A 146 15.76 -2.67 11.29
CA PRO A 146 15.17 -3.53 10.27
C PRO A 146 16.20 -4.42 9.59
N LYS A 147 15.81 -5.65 9.27
CA LYS A 147 16.57 -6.52 8.35
C LYS A 147 16.17 -6.18 6.91
N TRP A 148 16.99 -5.37 6.24
CA TRP A 148 16.75 -4.99 4.85
C TRP A 148 16.90 -6.19 3.91
N PRO A 149 16.00 -6.37 2.92
CA PRO A 149 16.26 -7.31 1.85
C PRO A 149 17.48 -6.86 1.05
N TYR A 150 18.43 -7.74 0.80
CA TYR A 150 19.53 -7.44 -0.12
C TYR A 150 19.02 -7.47 -1.57
N PRO A 151 19.40 -6.53 -2.48
CA PRO A 151 20.23 -5.34 -2.29
C PRO A 151 19.38 -4.04 -2.31
N VAL A 152 18.72 -3.72 -1.20
CA VAL A 152 17.86 -2.53 -1.14
C VAL A 152 18.58 -1.39 -0.42
N THR A 153 19.10 -0.43 -1.18
CA THR A 153 19.89 0.72 -0.68
C THR A 153 19.12 2.05 -0.66
N TRP A 154 17.89 2.11 -1.17
CA TRP A 154 17.15 3.37 -1.42
C TRP A 154 15.84 3.48 -0.63
N CYS A 155 15.71 2.78 0.49
CA CYS A 155 14.44 2.78 1.23
C CYS A 155 14.29 3.95 2.19
N GLU A 156 13.39 4.87 1.82
CA GLU A 156 13.02 6.02 2.65
C GLU A 156 12.13 5.66 3.84
N THR A 157 11.39 4.54 3.74
CA THR A 157 10.42 4.11 4.77
C THR A 157 10.56 2.63 5.08
N ILE A 158 10.53 2.26 6.36
CA ILE A 158 10.63 0.86 6.78
C ILE A 158 9.48 0.00 6.24
N ASP A 159 8.26 0.55 6.24
CA ASP A 159 7.05 -0.17 5.84
C ASP A 159 6.80 -0.19 4.32
N GLY A 160 7.64 0.51 3.55
CA GLY A 160 7.68 0.39 2.09
C GLY A 160 8.48 -0.81 1.60
N CYS A 161 9.43 -1.30 2.40
CA CYS A 161 10.48 -2.20 1.92
C CYS A 161 10.66 -3.45 2.77
N VAL A 162 10.35 -3.36 4.06
CA VAL A 162 10.47 -4.46 5.00
C VAL A 162 9.06 -4.96 5.31
N LYS A 163 8.88 -6.28 5.32
CA LYS A 163 7.62 -6.87 5.77
C LYS A 163 7.50 -6.71 7.29
N PRO A 164 6.30 -6.43 7.82
CA PRO A 164 6.11 -6.34 9.26
C PRO A 164 6.43 -7.68 9.92
N ALA A 165 7.06 -7.64 11.10
CA ALA A 165 7.26 -8.79 11.96
C ALA A 165 5.94 -9.30 12.56
N ARG A 166 4.97 -8.39 12.78
CA ARG A 166 3.57 -8.74 13.07
C ARG A 166 2.65 -8.03 12.08
N ASP A 167 2.07 -8.80 11.16
CA ASP A 167 1.07 -8.28 10.24
C ASP A 167 -0.32 -8.35 10.88
N MET A 168 -1.06 -7.27 10.73
CA MET A 168 -2.44 -7.11 11.15
C MET A 168 -3.21 -6.63 9.94
N SER A 169 -4.20 -7.44 9.53
CA SER A 169 -5.09 -7.13 8.42
C SER A 169 -6.50 -7.01 8.95
N LEU A 170 -6.70 -5.96 9.75
CA LEU A 170 -7.95 -5.66 10.43
C LEU A 170 -8.25 -4.16 10.30
N ASP A 171 -9.49 -3.84 9.94
CA ASP A 171 -10.07 -2.51 10.11
C ASP A 171 -11.18 -2.56 11.16
N VAL A 172 -11.28 -1.50 11.95
CA VAL A 172 -12.18 -1.45 13.11
C VAL A 172 -13.00 -0.17 13.14
N GLY A 173 -14.16 -0.25 13.78
CA GLY A 173 -15.02 0.89 14.10
C GLY A 173 -15.60 0.74 15.50
N PHE A 174 -15.65 1.85 16.24
CA PHE A 174 -16.16 1.88 17.61
C PHE A 174 -17.46 2.71 17.66
N PRO A 175 -18.64 2.07 17.60
CA PRO A 175 -19.89 2.81 17.57
C PRO A 175 -20.16 3.49 18.91
N ALA A 176 -20.90 4.60 18.89
CA ALA A 176 -21.26 5.33 20.11
C ALA A 176 -22.08 4.49 21.11
N SER A 177 -22.76 3.44 20.65
CA SER A 177 -23.51 2.49 21.48
C SER A 177 -22.64 1.52 22.29
N GLY A 178 -21.33 1.50 22.06
CA GLY A 178 -20.41 0.49 22.60
C GLY A 178 -20.29 -0.76 21.72
N GLY A 179 -19.29 -1.57 22.03
CA GLY A 179 -18.85 -2.71 21.20
C GLY A 179 -17.82 -2.30 20.14
N VAL A 180 -17.56 -3.21 19.21
CA VAL A 180 -16.61 -3.02 18.11
C VAL A 180 -17.10 -3.70 16.84
N TRP A 181 -16.97 -3.01 15.72
CA TRP A 181 -17.08 -3.59 14.39
C TRP A 181 -15.68 -3.93 13.88
N THR A 182 -15.53 -5.12 13.32
CA THR A 182 -14.25 -5.61 12.78
C THR A 182 -14.42 -6.07 11.34
N LEU A 183 -13.45 -5.75 10.49
CA LEU A 183 -13.37 -6.18 9.10
C LEU A 183 -12.02 -6.81 8.85
N ASN A 184 -12.01 -8.10 8.53
CA ASN A 184 -10.79 -8.79 8.14
C ASN A 184 -10.40 -8.40 6.71
N THR A 185 -9.21 -7.84 6.54
CA THR A 185 -8.66 -7.39 5.25
C THR A 185 -7.50 -8.26 4.75
N SER A 186 -7.30 -9.44 5.34
CA SER A 186 -6.16 -10.33 5.05
C SER A 186 -6.16 -10.88 3.63
N GLN A 187 -7.34 -11.06 3.03
CA GLN A 187 -7.47 -11.51 1.65
C GLN A 187 -7.29 -10.38 0.62
N ARG A 188 -6.83 -9.20 1.08
CA ARG A 188 -6.68 -7.96 0.30
C ARG A 188 -8.00 -7.46 -0.31
N TRP A 189 -7.95 -6.21 -0.74
CA TRP A 189 -9.10 -5.40 -1.13
C TRP A 189 -9.80 -5.84 -2.44
N ASP A 190 -9.30 -6.87 -3.11
CA ASP A 190 -9.76 -7.28 -4.45
C ASP A 190 -11.26 -7.67 -4.46
N GLY A 191 -11.80 -8.17 -3.35
CA GLY A 191 -13.22 -8.48 -3.18
C GLY A 191 -14.06 -7.36 -2.53
N LEU A 192 -13.41 -6.32 -2.01
CA LEU A 192 -14.07 -5.22 -1.28
C LEU A 192 -14.06 -3.91 -2.06
N TYR A 193 -13.27 -3.82 -3.13
CA TYR A 193 -13.20 -2.67 -4.00
C TYR A 193 -14.39 -2.66 -5.00
N PRO A 194 -15.00 -1.50 -5.29
CA PRO A 194 -14.66 -0.15 -4.82
C PRO A 194 -15.28 0.26 -3.47
N GLN A 195 -16.15 -0.56 -2.88
CA GLN A 195 -16.94 -0.20 -1.69
C GLN A 195 -16.05 0.18 -0.49
N SER A 196 -14.88 -0.44 -0.36
CA SER A 196 -13.88 -0.11 0.68
C SER A 196 -13.39 1.32 0.66
N LEU A 197 -13.48 2.05 -0.46
CA LEU A 197 -13.19 3.48 -0.51
C LEU A 197 -14.10 4.29 0.40
N GLY A 198 -15.29 3.77 0.73
CA GLY A 198 -16.18 4.36 1.73
C GLY A 198 -15.50 4.60 3.07
N LEU A 199 -14.56 3.73 3.49
CA LEU A 199 -13.83 3.87 4.75
C LEU A 199 -12.98 5.15 4.80
N GLN A 200 -12.57 5.70 3.65
CA GLN A 200 -11.83 6.95 3.57
C GLN A 200 -12.73 8.18 3.52
N ASN A 201 -14.02 7.99 3.18
CA ASN A 201 -14.99 9.07 2.99
C ASN A 201 -15.84 9.35 4.23
N THR A 202 -15.80 8.46 5.23
CA THR A 202 -16.56 8.61 6.47
C THR A 202 -16.13 9.87 7.23
N LEU A 203 -17.09 10.58 7.80
CA LEU A 203 -16.88 11.77 8.62
C LEU A 203 -17.05 11.48 10.11
N THR A 204 -17.70 10.38 10.47
CA THR A 204 -17.92 9.96 11.86
C THR A 204 -17.55 8.49 12.08
N MET A 205 -17.36 8.11 13.35
CA MET A 205 -17.07 6.72 13.70
C MET A 205 -18.28 5.80 13.46
N ASP A 206 -19.50 6.30 13.66
CA ASP A 206 -20.72 5.53 13.37
C ASP A 206 -20.88 5.28 11.86
N GLU A 207 -20.61 6.28 11.02
CA GLU A 207 -20.56 6.07 9.56
C GLU A 207 -19.52 5.02 9.17
N ARG A 208 -18.34 5.04 9.80
CA ARG A 208 -17.32 4.02 9.58
C ARG A 208 -17.80 2.63 9.97
N CYS A 209 -18.53 2.50 11.08
CA CYS A 209 -19.14 1.24 11.50
C CYS A 209 -20.15 0.72 10.47
N GLU A 210 -21.00 1.60 9.92
CA GLU A 210 -21.96 1.20 8.88
C GLU A 210 -21.23 0.75 7.60
N VAL A 211 -20.15 1.43 7.18
CA VAL A 211 -19.35 0.97 6.04
C VAL A 211 -18.71 -0.40 6.33
N ILE A 212 -18.14 -0.61 7.51
CA ILE A 212 -17.56 -1.92 7.90
C ILE A 212 -18.63 -3.01 7.83
N LYS A 213 -19.82 -2.75 8.36
CA LYS A 213 -20.96 -3.66 8.33
C LYS A 213 -21.38 -4.00 6.90
N ASP A 214 -21.50 -3.00 6.02
CA ASP A 214 -21.85 -3.21 4.61
C ASP A 214 -20.80 -4.01 3.84
N LEU A 215 -19.54 -3.95 4.27
CA LEU A 215 -18.44 -4.75 3.74
C LEU A 215 -18.39 -6.18 4.30
N GLY A 216 -19.37 -6.59 5.10
CA GLY A 216 -19.44 -7.92 5.71
C GLY A 216 -18.64 -8.04 7.00
N GLY A 217 -18.35 -6.92 7.66
CA GLY A 217 -17.73 -6.90 8.99
C GLY A 217 -18.59 -7.59 10.05
N ARG A 218 -17.95 -7.91 11.17
CA ARG A 218 -18.59 -8.54 12.34
C ARG A 218 -18.69 -7.56 13.49
N PHE A 219 -19.85 -7.52 14.13
CA PHE A 219 -20.04 -6.82 15.39
C PHE A 219 -19.74 -7.73 16.58
N CYS A 220 -19.04 -7.19 17.57
CA CYS A 220 -18.79 -7.79 18.86
C CYS A 220 -19.24 -6.80 19.94
N GLU A 221 -20.16 -7.21 20.81
CA GLU A 221 -20.64 -6.37 21.91
C GLU A 221 -19.54 -6.17 22.97
N ASP A 222 -18.76 -7.21 23.24
CA ASP A 222 -17.55 -7.17 24.05
C ASP A 222 -16.32 -7.34 23.17
N ILE A 223 -15.38 -6.40 23.27
CA ILE A 223 -14.10 -6.42 22.55
C ILE A 223 -13.26 -7.66 22.92
N GLN A 224 -13.34 -8.12 24.18
CA GLN A 224 -12.60 -9.28 24.68
C GLN A 224 -13.14 -10.60 24.12
N ALA A 225 -14.43 -10.62 23.78
CA ALA A 225 -15.07 -11.79 23.18
C ALA A 225 -14.86 -11.87 21.66
N CYS A 226 -14.21 -10.88 21.05
CA CYS A 226 -14.03 -10.79 19.61
C CYS A 226 -12.74 -11.51 19.17
N PRO A 227 -12.81 -12.67 18.48
CA PRO A 227 -11.62 -13.45 18.13
C PRO A 227 -10.61 -12.67 17.30
N GLU A 228 -11.09 -11.79 16.42
CA GLU A 228 -10.27 -10.93 15.57
C GLU A 228 -9.46 -9.90 16.38
N MET A 229 -9.92 -9.53 17.57
CA MET A 229 -9.28 -8.55 18.44
C MET A 229 -8.29 -9.17 19.43
N ALA A 230 -8.40 -10.48 19.72
CA ALA A 230 -7.57 -11.14 20.72
C ALA A 230 -6.06 -10.87 20.55
N PRO A 231 -5.46 -10.96 19.32
CA PRO A 231 -4.04 -10.67 19.13
C PRO A 231 -3.64 -9.21 19.40
N LEU A 232 -4.59 -8.28 19.41
CA LEU A 232 -4.38 -6.85 19.64
C LEU A 232 -4.49 -6.47 21.11
N LEU A 233 -5.22 -7.27 21.89
CA LEU A 233 -5.50 -7.03 23.31
C LEU A 233 -4.45 -7.63 24.23
N GLU A 234 -3.76 -8.68 23.78
CA GLU A 234 -2.66 -9.28 24.53
C GLU A 234 -1.53 -8.26 24.76
N PRO A 235 -0.90 -8.26 25.94
CA PRO A 235 0.35 -7.54 26.15
C PRO A 235 1.37 -7.96 25.08
N PHE A 236 1.97 -6.98 24.42
CA PHE A 236 2.99 -7.28 23.42
C PHE A 236 4.33 -7.44 24.14
N GLU A 237 4.89 -8.64 24.16
CA GLU A 237 6.16 -8.95 24.82
C GLU A 237 7.38 -8.83 23.88
N GLY A 238 7.21 -8.27 22.69
CA GLY A 238 8.25 -8.23 21.65
C GLY A 238 8.22 -9.43 20.70
N VAL A 239 9.28 -9.59 19.91
CA VAL A 239 9.46 -10.71 18.98
C VAL A 239 10.47 -11.69 19.61
N PRO A 240 10.06 -12.94 19.92
CA PRO A 240 10.95 -13.90 20.59
C PRO A 240 12.22 -14.20 19.77
N GLY A 241 13.38 -14.25 20.45
CA GLY A 241 14.65 -14.74 19.88
C GLY A 241 15.61 -13.68 19.34
N LEU A 242 15.56 -12.44 19.85
CA LEU A 242 16.51 -11.36 19.48
C LEU A 242 17.24 -10.73 20.66
N ASP A 243 16.83 -10.99 21.90
CA ASP A 243 17.45 -10.39 23.09
C ASP A 243 18.63 -11.19 23.66
N ASP A 244 18.90 -12.41 23.18
CA ASP A 244 19.86 -13.33 23.81
C ASP A 244 21.29 -13.26 23.23
N ASP A 245 21.51 -12.69 22.04
CA ASP A 245 22.82 -12.78 21.36
C ASP A 245 23.74 -11.56 21.59
N ASP A 246 23.21 -10.41 22.03
CA ASP A 246 24.00 -9.16 22.17
C ASP A 246 24.51 -8.84 23.59
N GLN A 247 24.29 -9.71 24.58
CA GLN A 247 24.89 -9.54 25.92
C GLN A 247 26.19 -10.34 26.16
N ALA A 248 26.68 -11.10 25.17
CA ALA A 248 27.84 -11.97 25.36
C ALA A 248 29.21 -11.36 24.98
N GLU A 249 29.28 -10.21 24.29
CA GLU A 249 30.56 -9.63 23.84
C GLU A 249 30.99 -8.37 24.62
N GLY A 250 30.72 -8.34 25.93
CA GLY A 250 31.08 -7.22 26.81
C GLY A 250 32.10 -7.52 27.91
N LEU A 251 32.55 -8.78 28.07
CA LEU A 251 33.51 -9.18 29.11
C LEU A 251 34.39 -10.34 28.65
N ALA A 252 35.45 -10.03 27.91
CA ALA A 252 36.67 -10.85 27.81
C ALA A 252 37.89 -9.95 27.65
#